data_AF-A0A542MDY4-F1
#
_entry.id   AF-A0A542MDY4-F1
#
_cell.length_a   1.000
_cell.length_b   1.000
_cell.length_c   1.000
_cell.angle_alpha   90.00
_cell.angle_beta   90.00
_cell.angle_gamma   90.00
#
_symmetry.space_group_name_H-M   'P 1'
#
loop_
_entity.id
_entity.type
_entity.pdbx_description
1 polymer ?
#
loop_
_entity_poly.entity_id
_entity_poly.type
_entity_poly.pdbx_seq_one_letter_code
_entity_poly.pdbx_strand_id
1 'polypeptide(L)'
;MSITVKNTTPDTTRVTLFGELQDGTFDAKVMGETDVPYTRYWDNEVEQRMVYIEPDADQLKAILAALNARRLTMEQLVEFGSAGGGTSDIPV
;
A
#
# COMPACT_ATOMS: atom_id res chain seq x y z
N MET A 1 -12.09 12.42 -0.36
CA MET A 1 -12.89 11.71 0.66
C MET A 1 -11.87 10.92 1.49
N SER A 2 -11.99 10.74 2.80
CA SER A 2 -11.00 9.95 3.55
C SER A 2 -11.53 8.56 3.86
N ILE A 3 -10.64 7.57 3.87
CA ILE A 3 -10.92 6.22 4.36
C ILE A 3 -10.02 5.92 5.56
N THR A 4 -10.55 5.20 6.55
CA THR A 4 -9.80 4.80 7.74
C THR A 4 -9.28 3.37 7.55
N VAL A 5 -7.97 3.22 7.47
CA VAL A 5 -7.29 1.94 7.23
C VAL A 5 -6.58 1.49 8.49
N LYS A 6 -6.56 0.18 8.76
CA LYS A 6 -5.81 -0.37 9.89
C LYS A 6 -4.31 -0.38 9.57
N ASN A 7 -3.51 -0.04 10.56
CA ASN A 7 -2.07 -0.17 10.48
C ASN A 7 -1.65 -1.60 10.83
N THR A 8 -0.48 -2.01 10.35
CA THR A 8 0.10 -3.33 10.63
C THR A 8 0.22 -3.59 12.11
N THR A 9 -0.19 -4.78 12.56
CA THR A 9 0.00 -5.20 13.96
C THR A 9 1.21 -6.12 14.13
N PRO A 10 1.90 -6.10 15.29
CA PRO A 10 3.02 -7.00 15.58
C PRO A 10 2.68 -8.49 15.55
N ASP A 11 1.41 -8.83 15.81
CA ASP A 11 0.94 -10.23 15.87
C ASP A 11 0.78 -10.87 14.48
N THR A 12 0.46 -10.08 13.45
CA THR A 12 0.16 -10.59 12.10
C THR A 12 1.08 -10.06 11.00
N THR A 13 1.95 -9.09 11.33
CA THR A 13 2.93 -8.39 10.47
C THR A 13 2.59 -8.46 8.97
N ARG A 14 1.41 -7.97 8.59
CA ARG A 14 0.99 -7.85 7.20
C ARG A 14 1.28 -6.46 6.71
N VAL A 15 1.79 -6.35 5.49
CA VAL A 15 2.09 -5.09 4.83
C VAL A 15 1.36 -5.03 3.50
N THR A 16 1.16 -3.83 3.00
CA THR A 16 0.71 -3.60 1.63
C THR A 16 1.90 -3.16 0.79
N LEU A 17 2.26 -3.98 -0.18
CA LEU A 17 3.24 -3.62 -1.20
C LEU A 17 2.52 -2.89 -2.32
N PHE A 18 2.95 -1.67 -2.64
CA PHE A 18 2.49 -0.90 -3.78
C PHE A 18 3.58 -0.88 -4.86
N GLY A 19 3.18 -0.98 -6.12
CA GLY A 19 4.08 -0.91 -7.27
C GLY A 19 3.57 0.06 -8.33
N GLU A 20 4.45 0.91 -8.84
CA GLU A 20 4.22 1.65 -10.09
C GLU A 20 4.73 0.82 -11.27
N LEU A 21 3.89 0.60 -12.25
CA LEU A 21 4.19 -0.18 -13.45
C LEU A 21 4.69 0.74 -14.58
N GLN A 22 5.41 0.17 -15.55
CA GLN A 22 5.97 0.92 -16.69
C GLN A 22 4.93 1.65 -17.56
N ASP A 23 3.68 1.21 -17.55
CA ASP A 23 2.56 1.86 -18.23
C ASP A 23 2.00 3.08 -17.46
N GLY A 24 2.56 3.37 -16.28
CA GLY A 24 2.17 4.48 -15.41
C GLY A 24 0.97 4.19 -14.51
N THR A 25 0.49 2.94 -14.50
CA THR A 25 -0.54 2.46 -13.57
C THR A 25 0.07 1.97 -12.27
N PHE A 26 -0.77 1.84 -11.24
CA PHE A 26 -0.38 1.32 -9.94
C PHE A 26 -1.11 0.02 -9.63
N ASP A 27 -0.39 -0.94 -9.06
CA ASP A 27 -0.92 -2.18 -8.51
C ASP A 27 -0.46 -2.35 -7.05
N ALA A 28 -1.16 -3.19 -6.29
CA ALA A 28 -0.84 -3.42 -4.89
C ALA A 28 -1.26 -4.80 -4.39
N LYS A 29 -0.52 -5.29 -3.39
CA LYS A 29 -0.78 -6.59 -2.77
C LYS A 29 -0.56 -6.52 -1.27
N VAL A 30 -1.55 -7.01 -0.51
CA VAL A 30 -1.40 -7.27 0.93
C VAL A 30 -0.78 -8.65 1.12
N MET A 31 0.36 -8.72 1.81
CA MET A 31 1.11 -9.95 2.09
C MET A 31 1.78 -9.90 3.46
N GLY A 32 2.33 -11.02 3.93
CA GLY A 32 3.18 -11.00 5.12
C GLY A 32 4.48 -10.24 4.84
N GLU A 33 5.02 -9.53 5.82
CA GLU A 33 6.29 -8.80 5.68
C GLU A 33 7.43 -9.73 5.22
N THR A 34 7.47 -10.97 5.71
CA THR A 34 8.48 -11.96 5.31
C THR A 34 8.25 -12.56 3.93
N ASP A 35 7.06 -12.37 3.34
CA ASP A 35 6.73 -12.83 2.00
C ASP A 35 7.08 -11.77 0.92
N VAL A 36 7.46 -10.56 1.34
CA VAL A 36 7.86 -9.50 0.42
C VAL A 36 9.19 -9.90 -0.24
N PRO A 37 9.25 -10.00 -1.58
CA PRO A 37 10.47 -10.39 -2.25
C PRO A 37 11.55 -9.31 -2.12
N TYR A 38 12.80 -9.74 -2.02
CA TYR A 38 13.97 -8.86 -2.13
C TYR A 38 14.21 -8.37 -3.56
N THR A 39 13.53 -8.98 -4.54
CA THR A 39 13.50 -8.57 -5.94
C THR A 39 12.18 -7.87 -6.26
N ARG A 40 12.05 -7.45 -7.51
CA ARG A 40 10.79 -6.95 -8.06
C ARG A 40 9.65 -7.93 -7.83
N TYR A 41 8.49 -7.44 -7.39
CA TYR A 41 7.28 -8.27 -7.23
C TYR A 41 6.51 -8.36 -8.55
N TRP A 42 6.50 -7.30 -9.37
CA TRP A 42 5.90 -7.31 -10.71
C TRP A 42 7.00 -7.26 -11.79
N ASP A 43 6.83 -8.02 -12.88
CA ASP A 43 7.81 -8.07 -13.98
C ASP A 43 8.12 -6.70 -14.59
N ASN A 44 7.10 -5.84 -14.69
CA ASN A 44 7.17 -4.52 -15.31
C ASN A 44 7.12 -3.37 -14.28
N GLU A 45 7.54 -3.59 -13.04
CA GLU A 45 7.61 -2.49 -12.07
C GLU A 45 8.74 -1.50 -12.38
N VAL A 46 8.45 -0.24 -12.12
CA VAL A 46 9.39 0.89 -12.12
C VAL A 46 9.88 1.12 -10.70
N GLU A 47 8.96 1.18 -9.75
CA GLU A 47 9.22 1.38 -8.33
C GLU A 47 8.25 0.55 -7.49
N GLN A 48 8.72 0.05 -6.34
CA GLN A 48 7.88 -0.59 -5.33
C GLN A 48 8.10 0.03 -3.94
N ARG A 49 7.03 0.15 -3.14
CA ARG A 49 7.05 0.66 -1.76
C ARG A 49 6.24 -0.24 -0.84
N MET A 50 6.86 -0.64 0.26
CA MET A 50 6.20 -1.38 1.33
C MET A 50 5.60 -0.40 2.34
N VAL A 51 4.31 -0.54 2.63
CA VAL A 51 3.57 0.33 3.55
C VAL A 51 2.91 -0.52 4.63
N TYR A 52 3.08 -0.12 5.88
CA TYR A 52 2.58 -0.81 7.07
C TYR A 52 1.09 -0.51 7.32
N ILE A 53 0.26 -0.94 6.37
CA ILE A 53 -1.20 -0.88 6.44
C ILE A 53 -1.81 -2.22 6.00
N GLU A 54 -3.00 -2.50 6.53
CA GLU A 54 -3.79 -3.70 6.28
C GLU A 54 -5.19 -3.30 5.78
N PRO A 55 -5.30 -2.74 4.55
CA PRO A 55 -6.58 -2.39 3.95
C PRO A 55 -7.37 -3.65 3.61
N ASP A 56 -8.70 -3.57 3.75
CA ASP A 56 -9.59 -4.54 3.14
C ASP A 56 -9.65 -4.35 1.60
N ALA A 57 -10.39 -5.22 0.91
CA ALA A 57 -10.46 -5.21 -0.55
C ALA A 57 -11.03 -3.91 -1.13
N ASP A 58 -12.02 -3.31 -0.47
CA ASP A 58 -12.64 -2.07 -0.95
C ASP A 58 -11.74 -0.86 -0.66
N GLN A 59 -11.09 -0.85 0.50
CA GLN A 59 -10.09 0.15 0.88
C GLN A 59 -8.90 0.13 -0.08
N LEU A 60 -8.34 -1.06 -0.37
CA LEU A 60 -7.22 -1.21 -1.29
C LEU A 60 -7.59 -0.71 -2.69
N LYS A 61 -8.79 -1.04 -3.16
CA LYS A 61 -9.32 -0.56 -4.44
C LYS A 61 -9.45 0.97 -4.47
N ALA A 62 -9.90 1.59 -3.39
CA ALA A 62 -10.02 3.04 -3.29
C ALA A 62 -8.64 3.72 -3.31
N ILE A 63 -7.66 3.18 -2.60
CA ILE A 63 -6.27 3.68 -2.61
C ILE A 63 -5.68 3.59 -4.01
N LEU A 64 -5.81 2.44 -4.67
CA LEU A 64 -5.35 2.24 -6.04
C LEU A 64 -6.02 3.22 -7.02
N ALA A 65 -7.33 3.46 -6.86
CA ALA A 65 -8.04 4.45 -7.68
C ALA A 65 -7.51 5.87 -7.45
N ALA A 66 -7.15 6.24 -6.21
CA ALA A 66 -6.57 7.53 -5.89
C ALA A 66 -5.15 7.70 -6.47
N LEU A 67 -4.32 6.66 -6.39
CA LEU A 67 -2.99 6.61 -7.01
C LEU A 67 -3.06 6.75 -8.54
N ASN A 68 -3.90 5.95 -9.19
CA ASN A 68 -4.10 6.00 -10.64
C ASN A 68 -4.70 7.35 -11.09
N ALA A 69 -5.53 7.99 -10.26
CA ALA A 69 -6.04 9.34 -10.48
C ALA A 69 -5.04 10.46 -10.10
N ARG A 70 -3.81 10.12 -9.67
CA ARG A 70 -2.75 11.04 -9.25
C ARG A 70 -3.17 11.99 -8.11
N ARG A 71 -4.17 11.59 -7.30
CA ARG A 71 -4.63 12.33 -6.12
C ARG A 71 -3.83 11.97 -4.85
N LEU A 72 -3.09 10.87 -4.93
CA LEU A 72 -2.21 10.34 -3.91
C LEU A 72 -0.91 9.88 -4.58
N THR A 73 0.21 9.96 -3.87
CA THR A 73 1.50 9.41 -4.33
C THR A 73 1.96 8.27 -3.42
N MET A 74 2.85 7.40 -3.93
CA MET A 74 3.44 6.33 -3.12
C MET A 74 4.27 6.88 -1.96
N GLU A 75 4.91 8.04 -2.13
CA GLU A 75 5.67 8.70 -1.07
C GLU A 75 4.76 9.13 0.10
N GLN A 76 3.60 9.72 -0.20
CA GLN A 76 2.60 10.08 0.81
C GLN A 76 2.02 8.84 1.51
N LEU A 77 1.85 7.73 0.80
CA LEU A 77 1.32 6.49 1.39
C LEU A 77 2.18 5.96 2.54
N VAL A 78 3.51 6.09 2.43
CA VAL A 78 4.43 5.63 3.47
C VAL A 78 4.21 6.37 4.79
N GLU A 79 3.81 7.65 4.74
CA GLU A 79 3.57 8.46 5.94
C GLU A 79 2.35 8.00 6.74
N PHE A 80 1.41 7.27 6.12
CA PHE A 80 0.21 6.75 6.79
C PHE A 80 0.41 5.36 7.40
N GLY A 81 1.49 4.64 7.07
CA GLY A 81 1.74 3.30 7.62
C GLY A 81 2.37 3.33 9.00
N SER A 82 2.04 2.35 9.85
CA SER A 82 2.70 2.16 11.15
C SER A 82 2.80 0.68 11.52
N ALA A 83 3.96 0.26 12.01
CA ALA A 83 4.16 -1.08 12.57
C ALA A 83 3.65 -1.22 14.02
N GLY A 84 3.29 -0.11 14.66
CA GLY A 84 2.78 -0.09 16.04
C GLY A 84 1.27 -0.34 16.16
N GLY A 85 0.59 -0.69 15.06
CA GLY A 85 -0.86 -0.79 15.00
C GLY A 85 -1.58 0.56 14.97
N GLY A 86 -2.89 0.53 15.27
CA GLY A 86 -3.78 1.69 15.18
C GLY A 86 -4.47 1.80 13.82
N THR A 87 -4.89 3.02 13.48
CA THR A 87 -5.54 3.33 12.21
C THR A 87 -5.00 4.64 11.65
N SER A 88 -5.05 4.76 10.33
CA SER A 88 -4.67 5.96 9.60
C SER A 88 -5.78 6.38 8.64
N ASP A 89 -5.99 7.68 8.53
CA ASP A 89 -6.95 8.25 7.60
C ASP A 89 -6.25 8.65 6.30
N ILE A 90 -6.51 7.89 5.24
CA ILE A 90 -5.89 8.08 3.93
C ILE A 90 -6.83 8.91 3.04
N PRO A 91 -6.36 10.02 2.44
CA PRO A 91 -7.16 10.80 1.50
C PRO A 91 -7.23 10.11 0.13
N VAL A 92 -8.42 9.62 -0.23
CA VAL A 92 -8.71 8.92 -1.51
C VAL A 92 -9.76 9.60 -2.37
#